data_AF-A0A947QCB1-F1
#
_entry.id   AF-A0A947QCB1-F1
#
_cell.length_a   1.000
_cell.length_b   1.000
_cell.length_c   1.000
_cell.angle_alpha   90.00
_cell.angle_beta   90.00
_cell.angle_gamma   90.00
#
_symmetry.space_group_name_H-M   'P 1'
#
loop_
_entity.id
_entity.type
_entity.pdbx_description
1 polymer ?
#
loop_
_entity_poly.entity_id
_entity_poly.type
_entity_poly.pdbx_seq_one_letter_code
_entity_poly.pdbx_strand_id
1 'polypeptide(L)'
;MSQQKKETWYSNERMNRALQHMRVKAVEMGLRQGVAFICAHPFFVDMPRVAFVVVSTLERDPDPNRCGDDKGENYFGIAMSKLAFMLSTKTNSGSQSRLTKDGEVNYHGGLAFFFQNIADEGGIYVGYSGGTEHQDMQIARKGLSIMVE
;
A
#
# COMPACT_ATOMS: atom_id res chain seq x y z
N MET A 1 -25.04 7.43 -10.71
CA MET A 1 -24.82 6.29 -9.78
C MET A 1 -25.54 6.60 -8.47
N SER A 2 -26.36 5.69 -7.92
CA SER A 2 -27.03 5.91 -6.63
C SER A 2 -26.00 6.04 -5.49
N GLN A 3 -26.32 6.75 -4.40
CA GLN A 3 -25.48 6.87 -3.19
C GLN A 3 -24.99 5.50 -2.68
N GLN A 4 -25.82 4.47 -2.82
CA GLN A 4 -25.54 3.08 -2.46
C GLN A 4 -24.43 2.42 -3.31
N LYS A 5 -24.27 2.83 -4.58
CA LYS A 5 -23.13 2.42 -5.43
C LYS A 5 -21.84 3.18 -5.11
N LYS A 6 -21.93 4.37 -4.51
CA LYS A 6 -20.74 5.11 -4.08
C LYS A 6 -20.10 4.46 -2.86
N GLU A 7 -20.88 4.09 -1.84
CA GLU A 7 -20.35 3.48 -0.61
C GLU A 7 -19.74 2.07 -0.77
N THR A 8 -20.04 1.38 -1.87
CA THR A 8 -19.67 -0.03 -2.05
C THR A 8 -18.23 -0.26 -2.50
N TRP A 9 -17.58 0.68 -3.20
CA TRP A 9 -16.23 0.46 -3.73
C TRP A 9 -15.10 0.75 -2.72
N TYR A 10 -15.33 1.61 -1.72
CA TYR A 10 -14.38 1.90 -0.63
C TYR A 10 -14.87 1.42 0.74
N SER A 11 -15.76 0.43 0.77
CA SER A 11 -16.31 -0.10 2.01
C SER A 11 -15.21 -0.74 2.88
N ASN A 12 -15.39 -0.66 4.20
CA ASN A 12 -14.49 -1.30 5.16
C ASN A 12 -14.41 -2.82 4.91
N GLU A 13 -15.53 -3.45 4.53
CA GLU A 13 -15.59 -4.88 4.21
C GLU A 13 -14.67 -5.22 3.04
N ARG A 14 -14.71 -4.40 1.98
CA ARG A 14 -13.89 -4.61 0.78
C ARG A 14 -12.41 -4.39 1.07
N MET A 15 -12.07 -3.32 1.79
CA MET A 15 -10.69 -3.05 2.24
C MET A 15 -10.17 -4.19 3.12
N ASN A 16 -10.97 -4.68 4.07
CA ASN A 16 -10.61 -5.79 4.95
C ASN A 16 -10.37 -7.08 4.14
N ARG A 17 -11.27 -7.42 3.21
CA ARG A 17 -11.11 -8.57 2.32
C ARG A 17 -9.81 -8.47 1.52
N ALA A 18 -9.55 -7.33 0.88
CA ALA A 18 -8.33 -7.10 0.12
C ALA A 18 -7.07 -7.24 0.99
N LEU A 19 -7.04 -6.64 2.18
CA LEU A 19 -5.93 -6.76 3.14
C LEU A 19 -5.68 -8.20 3.57
N GLN A 20 -6.73 -8.99 3.84
CA GLN A 20 -6.55 -10.40 4.20
C GLN A 20 -5.93 -11.20 3.06
N HIS A 21 -6.35 -10.98 1.82
CA HIS A 21 -5.73 -11.64 0.67
C HIS A 21 -4.28 -11.18 0.42
N MET A 22 -3.95 -9.92 0.69
CA MET A 22 -2.57 -9.45 0.65
C MET A 22 -1.72 -10.15 1.71
N ARG A 23 -2.23 -10.29 2.94
CA ARG A 23 -1.56 -11.04 4.01
C ARG A 23 -1.34 -12.51 3.63
N VAL A 24 -2.37 -13.19 3.12
CA VAL A 24 -2.25 -14.59 2.66
C VAL A 24 -1.18 -14.69 1.57
N LYS A 25 -1.21 -13.80 0.57
CA LYS A 25 -0.23 -13.77 -0.50
C LYS A 25 1.20 -13.55 0.01
N ALA A 26 1.39 -12.68 1.00
CA ALA A 26 2.70 -12.47 1.62
C ALA A 26 3.23 -13.75 2.28
N VAL A 27 2.37 -14.47 3.02
CA VAL A 27 2.71 -15.74 3.67
C VAL A 27 3.02 -16.83 2.63
N GLU A 28 2.23 -16.94 1.56
CA GLU A 28 2.50 -17.87 0.43
C GLU A 28 3.86 -17.62 -0.22
N MET A 29 4.33 -16.37 -0.20
CA MET A 29 5.63 -15.95 -0.74
C MET A 29 6.78 -16.11 0.26
N GLY A 30 6.51 -16.72 1.43
CA GLY A 30 7.49 -17.01 2.46
C GLY A 30 7.82 -15.82 3.38
N LEU A 31 7.08 -14.70 3.26
CA LEU A 31 7.33 -13.52 4.09
C LEU A 31 6.73 -13.72 5.49
N ARG A 32 7.52 -13.37 6.51
CA ARG A 32 7.15 -13.44 7.93
C ARG A 32 7.22 -12.07 8.61
N GLN A 33 7.17 -11.02 7.82
CA GLN A 33 7.26 -9.63 8.25
C GLN A 33 6.56 -8.73 7.25
N GLY A 34 6.09 -7.58 7.70
CA GLY A 34 5.70 -6.50 6.82
C GLY A 34 4.30 -5.93 7.07
N VAL A 35 3.96 -4.93 6.26
CA VAL A 35 2.72 -4.18 6.34
C VAL A 35 2.09 -4.08 4.96
N ALA A 36 0.90 -4.63 4.82
CA ALA A 36 0.01 -4.36 3.71
C ALA A 36 -0.88 -3.16 4.06
N PHE A 37 -1.08 -2.23 3.13
CA PHE A 37 -2.00 -1.10 3.32
C PHE A 37 -2.88 -0.85 2.10
N ILE A 38 -4.03 -0.24 2.37
CA ILE A 38 -4.96 0.30 1.38
C ILE A 38 -5.36 1.69 1.85
N CYS A 39 -5.26 2.67 0.95
CA CYS A 39 -5.85 3.98 1.11
C CYS A 39 -6.92 4.18 0.02
N ALA A 40 -8.16 4.39 0.43
CA ALA A 40 -9.25 4.78 -0.45
C ALA A 40 -9.54 6.26 -0.24
N HIS A 41 -9.36 7.05 -1.30
CA HIS A 41 -9.60 8.48 -1.29
C HIS A 41 -10.67 8.82 -2.33
N PRO A 42 -11.96 8.77 -1.97
CA PRO A 42 -13.01 9.31 -2.81
C PRO A 42 -12.91 10.85 -2.90
N PHE A 43 -13.29 11.44 -4.04
CA PHE A 43 -13.28 12.90 -4.25
C PHE A 43 -14.16 13.69 -3.28
N PHE A 44 -15.31 13.11 -2.94
CA PHE A 44 -16.39 13.78 -2.23
C PHE A 44 -16.24 13.67 -0.70
N VAL A 45 -15.09 13.21 -0.21
CA VAL A 45 -14.76 13.12 1.21
C VAL A 45 -13.38 13.72 1.42
N ASP A 46 -13.28 14.71 2.30
CA ASP A 46 -12.02 15.39 2.63
C ASP A 46 -11.04 14.48 3.41
N MET A 47 -11.50 13.32 3.86
CA MET A 47 -10.75 12.39 4.69
C MET A 47 -10.55 11.04 3.97
N PRO A 48 -9.33 10.76 3.46
CA PRO A 48 -9.02 9.44 2.91
C PRO A 48 -9.08 8.38 4.00
N ARG A 49 -9.56 7.18 3.64
CA ARG A 49 -9.60 6.04 4.55
C ARG A 49 -8.36 5.19 4.34
N VAL A 50 -7.55 5.08 5.38
CA VAL A 50 -6.35 4.22 5.38
C VAL A 50 -6.62 3.04 6.30
N ALA A 51 -6.41 1.83 5.79
CA ALA A 51 -6.40 0.59 6.56
C ALA A 51 -5.13 -0.20 6.25
N PHE A 52 -4.65 -0.96 7.22
CA PHE A 52 -3.47 -1.80 7.06
C PHE A 52 -3.62 -3.11 7.83
N VAL A 53 -2.83 -4.11 7.44
CA VAL A 53 -2.67 -5.36 8.18
C VAL A 53 -1.19 -5.70 8.30
N VAL A 54 -0.83 -6.20 9.48
CA VAL A 54 0.53 -6.63 9.79
C VAL A 54 0.71 -8.10 9.44
N VAL A 55 1.81 -8.41 8.76
CA VAL A 55 2.28 -9.77 8.53
C VAL A 55 3.30 -10.08 9.60
N SER A 56 2.83 -10.62 10.73
CA SER A 56 3.62 -10.99 11.93
C SER A 56 4.25 -9.80 12.67
N THR A 57 5.18 -9.06 12.06
CA THR A 57 5.88 -7.93 12.69
C THR A 57 5.88 -6.66 11.82
N LEU A 58 5.87 -5.50 12.48
CA LEU A 58 5.96 -4.16 11.87
C LEU A 58 7.40 -3.73 11.57
N GLU A 59 8.37 -4.40 12.16
CA GLU A 59 9.79 -4.05 12.06
C GLU A 59 10.66 -5.29 12.16
N ARG A 60 11.93 -5.15 11.74
CA ARG A 60 12.99 -6.09 12.06
C ARG A 60 14.16 -5.34 12.68
N ASP A 61 14.83 -6.02 13.59
CA ASP A 61 16.11 -5.58 14.11
C ASP A 61 17.21 -5.66 13.03
N PRO A 62 18.35 -4.96 13.24
CA PRO A 62 19.59 -5.23 12.53
C PRO A 62 19.91 -6.72 12.45
N ASP A 63 20.23 -7.22 11.25
CA ASP A 63 20.74 -8.57 11.08
C ASP A 63 22.28 -8.53 11.01
N PRO A 64 23.01 -9.11 11.99
CA PRO A 64 24.47 -9.09 11.99
C PRO A 64 25.10 -9.88 10.84
N ASN A 65 24.31 -10.69 10.12
CA ASN A 65 24.74 -11.43 8.93
C ASN A 65 24.49 -10.67 7.62
N ARG A 66 23.69 -9.60 7.66
CA ARG A 66 23.61 -8.60 6.59
C ARG A 66 24.74 -7.59 6.83
N CYS A 67 25.19 -6.88 5.79
CA CYS A 67 26.38 -6.03 5.86
C CYS A 67 26.43 -5.14 7.12
N GLY A 68 27.63 -4.75 7.55
CA GLY A 68 27.87 -4.05 8.82
C GLY A 68 27.14 -2.71 9.05
N ASP A 69 26.36 -2.24 8.07
CA ASP A 69 25.55 -1.03 8.13
C ASP A 69 24.03 -1.31 8.19
N ASP A 70 23.60 -2.57 8.37
CA ASP A 70 22.18 -2.90 8.53
C ASP A 70 21.64 -2.30 9.83
N LYS A 71 20.66 -1.41 9.71
CA LYS A 71 20.02 -0.72 10.85
C LYS A 71 18.68 -1.35 11.23
N GLY A 72 18.31 -2.47 10.61
CA GLY A 72 16.95 -2.98 10.68
C GLY A 72 16.03 -2.23 9.71
N GLU A 73 14.75 -2.60 9.71
CA GLU A 73 13.73 -1.98 8.86
C GLU A 73 12.47 -1.72 9.66
N ASN A 74 11.95 -0.49 9.56
CA ASN A 74 10.61 -0.15 10.01
C ASN A 74 9.64 -0.28 8.82
N TYR A 75 9.02 -1.44 8.67
CA TYR A 75 8.13 -1.75 7.54
C TYR A 75 6.91 -0.83 7.52
N PHE A 76 6.39 -0.45 8.69
CA PHE A 76 5.29 0.50 8.79
C PHE A 76 5.68 1.88 8.26
N GLY A 77 6.83 2.41 8.70
CA GLY A 77 7.36 3.69 8.24
C GLY A 77 7.59 3.71 6.73
N ILE A 78 8.20 2.64 6.19
CA ILE A 78 8.40 2.48 4.74
C ILE A 78 7.05 2.39 4.00
N ALA A 79 6.07 1.63 4.51
CA ALA A 79 4.74 1.53 3.91
C ALA A 79 4.02 2.89 3.87
N MET A 80 4.06 3.64 4.98
CA MET A 80 3.44 4.97 5.04
C MET A 80 4.19 5.98 4.17
N SER A 81 5.51 5.86 4.04
CA SER A 81 6.28 6.65 3.09
C SER A 81 5.88 6.39 1.64
N LYS A 82 5.71 5.11 1.24
CA LYS A 82 5.18 4.75 -0.08
C LYS A 82 3.81 5.41 -0.30
N LEU A 83 2.91 5.34 0.69
CA LEU A 83 1.60 5.99 0.61
C LEU A 83 1.70 7.52 0.46
N ALA A 84 2.53 8.18 1.26
CA ALA A 84 2.75 9.63 1.20
C ALA A 84 3.25 10.05 -0.19
N PHE A 85 4.21 9.31 -0.74
CA PHE A 85 4.69 9.54 -2.10
C PHE A 85 3.54 9.44 -3.10
N MET A 86 2.77 8.34 -3.09
CA MET A 86 1.68 8.12 -4.05
C MET A 86 0.55 9.17 -3.92
N LEU A 87 0.18 9.56 -2.70
CA LEU A 87 -0.82 10.59 -2.47
C LEU A 87 -0.39 11.95 -3.04
N SER A 88 0.90 12.27 -2.94
CA SER A 88 1.47 13.54 -3.42
C SER A 88 1.67 13.61 -4.93
N THR A 89 1.99 12.47 -5.56
CA THR A 89 2.40 12.41 -6.97
C THR A 89 1.33 11.89 -7.90
N LYS A 90 0.34 11.18 -7.35
CA LYS A 90 -0.65 10.43 -8.10
C LYS A 90 -0.02 9.38 -9.04
N THR A 91 1.12 8.81 -8.63
CA THR A 91 1.83 7.73 -9.36
C THR A 91 2.13 6.56 -8.41
N ASN A 92 2.65 5.46 -8.96
CA ASN A 92 3.13 4.32 -8.16
C ASN A 92 4.34 4.72 -7.31
N SER A 93 4.54 4.06 -6.17
CA SER A 93 5.75 4.27 -5.36
C SER A 93 6.99 3.82 -6.13
N GLY A 94 8.12 4.50 -5.95
CA GLY A 94 9.36 4.19 -6.66
C GLY A 94 9.43 4.71 -8.11
N SER A 95 8.37 5.33 -8.63
CA SER A 95 8.30 5.79 -10.04
C SER A 95 9.20 6.98 -10.40
N GLN A 96 9.87 7.59 -9.42
CA GLN A 96 10.76 8.75 -9.61
C GLN A 96 10.10 9.96 -10.29
N SER A 97 8.76 10.06 -10.26
CA SER A 97 8.02 11.20 -10.84
C SER A 97 8.30 12.54 -10.12
N ARG A 98 8.94 12.49 -8.95
CA ARG A 98 9.57 13.63 -8.26
C ARG A 98 10.75 13.17 -7.41
N LEU A 99 11.58 14.12 -6.99
CA LEU A 99 12.61 13.90 -5.98
C LEU A 99 12.00 13.40 -4.66
N THR A 100 12.66 12.41 -4.04
CA THR A 100 12.36 11.91 -2.70
C THR A 100 12.59 13.02 -1.68
N LYS A 101 11.61 13.24 -0.79
CA LYS A 101 11.72 14.24 0.28
C LYS A 101 12.29 13.59 1.55
N ASP A 102 12.73 14.43 2.48
CA ASP A 102 13.16 13.95 3.80
C ASP A 102 12.03 13.17 4.49
N GLY A 103 12.38 12.02 5.07
CA GLY A 103 11.43 11.07 5.65
C GLY A 103 10.76 10.14 4.64
N GLU A 104 11.13 10.21 3.35
CA GLU A 104 10.64 9.30 2.33
C GLU A 104 11.68 8.29 1.84
N VAL A 105 11.19 7.17 1.32
CA VAL A 105 11.97 6.14 0.66
C VAL A 105 11.50 5.96 -0.78
N ASN A 106 12.42 5.66 -1.69
CA ASN A 106 12.13 5.50 -3.11
C ASN A 106 12.02 4.02 -3.52
N TYR A 107 11.25 3.24 -2.78
CA TYR A 107 11.06 1.83 -3.07
C TYR A 107 9.76 1.57 -3.83
N HIS A 108 9.80 0.64 -4.79
CA HIS A 108 8.59 0.07 -5.38
C HIS A 108 7.81 -0.77 -4.35
N GLY A 109 6.56 -1.07 -4.66
CA GLY A 109 5.66 -1.87 -3.81
C GLY A 109 4.32 -1.22 -3.51
N GLY A 110 4.09 0.00 -4.01
CA GLY A 110 2.80 0.69 -3.98
C GLY A 110 2.24 0.93 -5.38
N LEU A 111 0.94 0.74 -5.54
CA LEU A 111 0.18 0.95 -6.76
C LEU A 111 -0.90 2.00 -6.55
N ALA A 112 -0.97 2.96 -7.47
CA ALA A 112 -2.06 3.94 -7.54
C ALA A 112 -3.02 3.59 -8.68
N PHE A 113 -4.31 3.63 -8.39
CA PHE A 113 -5.39 3.43 -9.35
C PHE A 113 -6.40 4.57 -9.25
N PHE A 114 -6.80 5.13 -10.38
CA PHE A 114 -7.73 6.26 -10.46
C PHE A 114 -8.95 5.88 -11.28
N PHE A 115 -10.13 6.27 -10.80
CA PHE A 115 -11.37 6.10 -11.55
C PHE A 115 -11.49 7.24 -12.58
N GLN A 116 -11.72 6.91 -13.86
CA GLN A 116 -11.71 7.88 -14.97
C GLN A 116 -13.03 8.65 -15.16
N ASN A 117 -13.98 8.55 -14.24
CA ASN A 117 -15.28 9.20 -14.40
C ASN A 117 -15.36 10.50 -13.57
N ILE A 118 -15.74 11.59 -14.23
CA ILE A 118 -15.80 12.99 -13.71
C ILE A 118 -16.69 13.13 -12.45
N ALA A 119 -17.58 12.18 -12.17
CA ALA A 119 -18.42 12.16 -10.98
C ALA A 119 -17.79 11.45 -9.75
N ASP A 120 -16.65 10.78 -9.95
CA ASP A 120 -15.97 9.88 -9.01
C ASP A 120 -14.44 10.07 -9.06
N GLU A 121 -13.93 11.30 -8.97
CA GLU A 121 -12.49 11.64 -8.94
C GLU A 121 -11.77 11.08 -7.68
N GLY A 122 -11.70 9.76 -7.56
CA GLY A 122 -11.14 9.05 -6.43
C GLY A 122 -9.91 8.23 -6.81
N GLY A 123 -9.06 7.99 -5.82
CA GLY A 123 -7.91 7.11 -5.93
C GLY A 123 -7.99 5.94 -4.96
N ILE A 124 -7.55 4.77 -5.41
CA ILE A 124 -7.17 3.66 -4.55
C ILE A 124 -5.65 3.55 -4.60
N TYR A 125 -5.03 3.51 -3.43
CA TYR A 125 -3.60 3.28 -3.28
C TYR A 125 -3.42 2.02 -2.47
N VAL A 126 -2.73 1.03 -3.03
CA VAL A 126 -2.49 -0.26 -2.37
C VAL A 126 -0.99 -0.49 -2.32
N GLY A 127 -0.47 -0.98 -1.20
CA GLY A 127 0.94 -1.31 -1.16
C GLY A 127 1.32 -2.30 -0.08
N TYR A 128 2.54 -2.79 -0.20
CA TYR A 128 3.17 -3.67 0.76
C TYR A 128 4.60 -3.20 1.05
N SER A 129 5.09 -3.51 2.25
CA SER A 129 6.49 -3.35 2.66
C SER A 129 6.86 -4.52 3.55
N GLY A 130 7.88 -5.31 3.18
CA GLY A 130 8.31 -6.47 3.98
C GLY A 130 9.08 -7.54 3.22
N GLY A 131 9.08 -7.50 1.88
CA GLY A 131 9.88 -8.37 1.03
C GLY A 131 10.80 -7.58 0.11
N THR A 132 11.21 -8.23 -0.98
CA THR A 132 11.83 -7.53 -2.12
C THR A 132 10.79 -6.67 -2.84
N GLU A 133 11.22 -5.63 -3.55
CA GLU A 133 10.32 -4.77 -4.34
C GLU A 133 9.40 -5.55 -5.29
N HIS A 134 9.90 -6.63 -5.89
CA HIS A 134 9.11 -7.50 -6.75
C HIS A 134 7.99 -8.22 -5.98
N GLN A 135 8.30 -8.74 -4.79
CA GLN A 135 7.32 -9.39 -3.94
C GLN A 135 6.27 -8.40 -3.44
N ASP A 136 6.71 -7.22 -2.97
CA ASP A 136 5.84 -6.14 -2.53
C ASP A 136 4.84 -5.75 -3.64
N MET A 137 5.31 -5.62 -4.89
CA MET A 137 4.47 -5.31 -6.04
C MET A 137 3.45 -6.41 -6.35
N GLN A 138 3.81 -7.69 -6.24
CA GLN A 138 2.86 -8.79 -6.46
C GLN A 138 1.74 -8.79 -5.38
N ILE A 139 2.10 -8.54 -4.13
CA ILE A 139 1.15 -8.45 -3.02
C ILE A 139 0.22 -7.25 -3.23
N ALA A 140 0.77 -6.09 -3.60
CA ALA A 140 0.00 -4.90 -3.92
C ALA A 140 -0.99 -5.14 -5.08
N ARG A 141 -0.57 -5.82 -6.15
CA ARG A 141 -1.45 -6.20 -7.27
C ARG A 141 -2.62 -7.07 -6.81
N LYS A 142 -2.38 -8.01 -5.89
CA LYS A 142 -3.45 -8.86 -5.34
C LYS A 142 -4.49 -8.02 -4.60
N GLY A 143 -4.05 -7.11 -3.73
CA GLY A 143 -4.96 -6.21 -3.03
C GLY A 143 -5.74 -5.31 -3.98
N LEU A 144 -5.05 -4.71 -4.95
CA LEU A 144 -5.68 -3.83 -5.94
C LEU A 144 -6.73 -4.57 -6.76
N SER A 145 -6.46 -5.79 -7.23
CA SER A 145 -7.44 -6.58 -7.99
C SER A 145 -8.76 -6.74 -7.25
N ILE A 146 -8.72 -7.00 -5.94
CA ILE A 146 -9.92 -7.15 -5.11
C ILE A 146 -10.63 -5.82 -4.88
N MET A 147 -9.89 -4.70 -4.86
CA MET A 147 -10.47 -3.36 -4.72
C MET A 147 -11.16 -2.86 -5.99
N VAL A 148 -10.84 -3.40 -7.17
CA VAL A 148 -11.38 -2.96 -8.46
C VAL A 148 -12.32 -3.97 -9.16
N GLU A 149 -12.50 -5.18 -8.62
CA GLU A 149 -13.60 -6.12 -8.94
C GLU A 149 -15.01 -5.49 -9.02
#